data_AF-A0A9Q5CFM6-F1
#
_entry.id   AF-A0A9Q5CFM6-F1
#
_cell.length_a   1.000
_cell.length_b   1.000
_cell.length_c   1.000
_cell.angle_alpha   90.00
_cell.angle_beta   90.00
_cell.angle_gamma   90.00
#
_symmetry.space_group_name_H-M   'P 1'
#
loop_
_entity.id
_entity.type
_entity.pdbx_description
1 polymer ?
#
loop_
_entity_poly.entity_id
_entity_poly.type
_entity_poly.pdbx_seq_one_letter_code
_entity_poly.pdbx_strand_id
1 'polypeptide(L)'
;MKLNAILDLLDLDEPRPPYDSKEFVSKLSCIDLALSESYVLVDLAKLEILHQCPDFDVSKLIRLHDWALNSNTEHIRFVIEEIGMSCPILPALQKIILKVNHQFLTDSTPINNQSASVILKKQNQIEAMHMALKLMCYLGDSQSVALNKASFWIKEIVGEGSRGFSVETLEGLLENNRHHFLPFYEAEKAAMSDSELFEKVQELSRLIDSAR
;
A
#
# COMPACT_ATOMS: atom_id res chain seq x y z
N MET A 1 -21.23 13.00 -14.83
CA MET A 1 -21.97 12.35 -13.72
C MET A 1 -21.06 11.64 -12.68
N LYS A 2 -19.72 11.70 -12.78
CA LYS A 2 -18.82 11.09 -11.77
C LYS A 2 -18.63 11.95 -10.52
N LEU A 3 -18.57 13.28 -10.65
CA LEU A 3 -18.33 14.18 -9.53
C LEU A 3 -19.38 14.07 -8.42
N ASN A 4 -20.68 14.08 -8.76
CA ASN A 4 -21.75 13.98 -7.76
C ASN A 4 -21.67 12.68 -6.95
N ALA A 5 -21.41 11.54 -7.60
CA ALA A 5 -21.22 10.26 -6.90
C ALA A 5 -20.02 10.29 -5.94
N ILE A 6 -18.96 11.03 -6.28
CA ILE A 6 -17.81 11.22 -5.39
C ILE A 6 -18.15 12.16 -4.23
N LEU A 7 -18.88 13.25 -4.47
CA LEU A 7 -19.31 14.14 -3.40
C LEU A 7 -20.25 13.43 -2.43
N ASP A 8 -21.20 12.65 -2.95
CA ASP A 8 -22.06 11.76 -2.16
C ASP A 8 -21.23 10.76 -1.36
N LEU A 9 -20.25 10.11 -2.00
CA LEU A 9 -19.32 9.19 -1.34
C LEU A 9 -18.52 9.87 -0.22
N LEU A 10 -18.28 11.17 -0.26
CA LEU A 10 -17.51 11.90 0.74
C LEU A 10 -18.39 12.63 1.76
N ASP A 11 -19.70 12.49 1.67
CA ASP A 11 -20.69 13.22 2.47
C ASP A 11 -20.50 14.75 2.34
N LEU A 12 -20.33 15.25 1.10
CA LEU A 12 -20.17 16.68 0.80
C LEU A 12 -21.38 17.26 0.09
N ASP A 13 -21.97 18.30 0.70
CA ASP A 13 -23.13 19.00 0.14
C ASP A 13 -22.78 19.79 -1.12
N GLU A 14 -21.55 20.32 -1.22
CA GLU A 14 -21.06 21.11 -2.34
C GLU A 14 -19.61 20.78 -2.70
N PRO A 15 -19.20 20.94 -3.98
CA PRO A 15 -17.80 20.80 -4.37
C PRO A 15 -16.93 21.82 -3.64
N ARG A 16 -15.80 21.36 -3.12
CA ARG A 16 -14.74 22.17 -2.49
C ARG A 16 -13.41 21.81 -3.12
N PRO A 17 -12.35 22.64 -3.07
CA PRO A 17 -11.04 22.23 -3.58
C PRO A 17 -10.58 20.90 -2.94
N PRO A 18 -10.04 19.96 -3.73
CA PRO A 18 -9.70 20.06 -5.16
C PRO A 18 -10.83 19.75 -6.17
N TYR A 19 -12.03 19.41 -5.71
CA TYR A 19 -13.13 18.87 -6.54
C TYR A 19 -13.84 19.87 -7.45
N ASP A 20 -13.63 21.17 -7.24
CA ASP A 20 -14.14 22.26 -8.10
C ASP A 20 -13.18 22.62 -9.25
N SER A 21 -11.93 22.12 -9.22
CA SER A 21 -10.94 22.34 -10.26
C SER A 21 -11.28 21.53 -11.52
N LYS A 22 -11.37 22.22 -12.67
CA LYS A 22 -11.60 21.56 -13.97
C LYS A 22 -10.54 20.51 -14.31
N GLU A 23 -9.29 20.75 -13.92
CA GLU A 23 -8.18 19.81 -14.13
C GLU A 23 -8.33 18.56 -13.25
N PHE A 24 -8.73 18.74 -11.99
CA PHE A 24 -8.99 17.62 -11.10
C PHE A 24 -10.18 16.79 -11.59
N VAL A 25 -11.27 17.46 -11.96
CA VAL A 25 -12.50 16.82 -12.45
C VAL A 25 -12.27 16.05 -13.74
N SER A 26 -11.38 16.50 -14.62
CA SER A 26 -11.01 15.71 -15.81
C SER A 26 -10.26 14.42 -15.44
N LYS A 27 -9.38 14.48 -14.43
CA LYS A 27 -8.64 13.32 -13.90
C LYS A 27 -9.51 12.33 -13.11
N LEU A 28 -10.65 12.77 -12.54
CA LEU A 28 -11.64 11.87 -11.93
C LEU A 28 -12.17 10.79 -12.90
N SER A 29 -12.06 11.03 -14.20
CA SER A 29 -12.46 10.03 -15.21
C SER A 29 -11.67 8.72 -15.11
N CYS A 30 -10.46 8.75 -14.55
CA CYS A 30 -9.58 7.59 -14.37
C CYS A 30 -9.96 6.69 -13.19
N ILE A 31 -10.84 7.14 -12.28
CA ILE A 31 -11.28 6.34 -11.13
C ILE A 31 -12.41 5.40 -11.57
N ASP A 32 -12.26 4.11 -11.27
CA ASP A 32 -13.28 3.09 -11.49
C ASP A 32 -14.21 2.98 -10.28
N LEU A 33 -15.41 3.55 -10.42
CA LEU A 33 -16.45 3.53 -9.39
C LEU A 33 -17.14 2.17 -9.24
N ALA A 34 -16.83 1.18 -10.09
CA ALA A 34 -17.33 -0.19 -9.94
C ALA A 34 -16.58 -0.99 -8.87
N LEU A 35 -15.43 -0.49 -8.41
CA LEU A 35 -14.66 -1.10 -7.31
C LEU A 35 -15.37 -0.92 -5.96
N SER A 36 -14.94 -1.68 -4.95
CA SER A 36 -15.47 -1.50 -3.60
C SER A 36 -15.10 -0.13 -3.05
N GLU A 37 -15.92 0.37 -2.12
CA GLU A 37 -15.79 1.72 -1.57
C GLU A 37 -14.38 2.05 -1.07
N SER A 38 -13.70 1.08 -0.43
CA SER A 38 -12.33 1.25 0.07
C SER A 38 -11.32 1.52 -1.06
N TYR A 39 -11.44 0.84 -2.20
CA TYR A 39 -10.54 1.07 -3.35
C TYR A 39 -10.79 2.45 -3.95
N VAL A 40 -12.05 2.81 -4.13
CA VAL A 40 -12.45 4.12 -4.65
C VAL A 40 -11.92 5.24 -3.76
N LEU A 41 -12.04 5.11 -2.44
CA LEU A 41 -11.55 6.10 -1.48
C LEU A 41 -10.03 6.26 -1.54
N VAL A 42 -9.27 5.19 -1.76
CA VAL A 42 -7.80 5.32 -1.85
C VAL A 42 -7.34 5.90 -3.17
N ASP A 43 -7.89 5.45 -4.30
CA ASP A 43 -7.56 6.06 -5.60
C ASP A 43 -7.91 7.56 -5.62
N LEU A 44 -9.00 7.92 -4.93
CA LEU A 44 -9.39 9.30 -4.74
C LEU A 44 -8.41 10.07 -3.84
N ALA A 45 -8.03 9.50 -2.69
CA ALA A 45 -7.05 10.11 -1.79
C ALA A 45 -5.69 10.31 -2.49
N LYS A 46 -5.26 9.35 -3.31
CA LYS A 46 -4.05 9.45 -4.14
C LYS A 46 -4.16 10.64 -5.09
N LEU A 47 -5.27 10.75 -5.81
CA LEU A 47 -5.48 11.82 -6.77
C LEU A 47 -5.55 13.20 -6.09
N GLU A 48 -6.23 13.31 -4.95
CA GLU A 48 -6.28 14.52 -4.13
C GLU A 48 -4.90 14.98 -3.69
N ILE A 49 -4.09 14.06 -3.16
CA ILE A 49 -2.73 14.36 -2.68
C ILE A 49 -1.85 14.77 -3.85
N LEU A 50 -1.87 14.04 -4.97
CA LEU A 50 -1.10 14.40 -6.16
C LEU A 50 -1.52 15.76 -6.77
N HIS A 51 -2.78 16.17 -6.60
CA HIS A 51 -3.23 17.46 -7.09
C HIS A 51 -2.76 18.63 -6.20
N GLN A 52 -2.82 18.46 -4.88
CA GLN A 52 -2.43 19.51 -3.93
C GLN A 52 -0.91 19.52 -3.63
N CYS A 53 -0.26 18.37 -3.77
CA CYS A 53 1.16 18.14 -3.55
C CYS A 53 1.75 17.33 -4.72
N PRO A 54 2.02 17.94 -5.89
CA PRO A 54 2.52 17.22 -7.07
C PRO A 54 3.86 16.49 -6.84
N ASP A 55 4.70 17.04 -5.95
CA ASP A 55 6.01 16.49 -5.61
C ASP A 55 5.97 15.43 -4.49
N PHE A 56 4.77 15.02 -4.06
CA PHE A 56 4.62 14.02 -3.00
C PHE A 56 5.12 12.64 -3.47
N ASP A 57 5.83 11.94 -2.58
CA ASP A 57 6.34 10.60 -2.85
C ASP A 57 5.19 9.60 -3.05
N VAL A 58 4.96 9.24 -4.32
CA VAL A 58 3.89 8.35 -4.77
C VAL A 58 4.00 6.95 -4.16
N SER A 59 5.19 6.51 -3.76
CA SER A 59 5.40 5.21 -3.14
C SER A 59 4.63 5.05 -1.82
N LYS A 60 4.40 6.16 -1.10
CA LYS A 60 3.60 6.18 0.14
C LYS A 60 2.11 6.03 -0.13
N LEU A 61 1.61 6.57 -1.23
CA LEU A 61 0.22 6.43 -1.66
C LEU A 61 -0.08 5.01 -2.13
N ILE A 62 0.91 4.37 -2.77
CA ILE A 62 0.82 2.95 -3.15
C ILE A 62 0.67 2.07 -1.90
N ARG A 63 1.44 2.32 -0.84
CA ARG A 63 1.30 1.59 0.44
C ARG A 63 -0.07 1.81 1.09
N LEU A 64 -0.61 3.03 1.03
CA LEU A 64 -1.97 3.31 1.52
C LEU A 64 -3.02 2.47 0.78
N HIS A 65 -2.87 2.34 -0.54
CA HIS A 65 -3.73 1.50 -1.37
C HIS A 65 -3.67 0.05 -0.89
N ASP A 66 -2.48 -0.54 -0.84
CA ASP A 66 -2.27 -1.92 -0.41
C ASP A 66 -2.84 -2.22 1.00
N TRP A 67 -2.69 -1.29 1.94
CA TRP A 67 -3.16 -1.50 3.31
C TRP A 67 -4.67 -1.34 3.49
N ALA A 68 -5.31 -0.49 2.69
CA ALA A 68 -6.76 -0.41 2.63
C ALA A 68 -7.38 -1.70 2.08
N LEU A 69 -6.74 -2.33 1.08
CA LEU A 69 -7.22 -3.61 0.53
C LEU A 69 -7.18 -4.72 1.59
N ASN A 70 -6.16 -4.67 2.45
CA ASN A 70 -5.94 -5.64 3.50
C ASN A 70 -6.64 -5.29 4.83
N SER A 71 -7.41 -4.18 4.89
CA SER A 71 -8.12 -3.71 6.09
C SER A 71 -7.24 -3.65 7.34
N ASN A 72 -5.98 -3.24 7.18
CA ASN A 72 -5.01 -3.23 8.27
C ASN A 72 -4.96 -1.85 8.96
N THR A 73 -5.91 -1.65 9.88
CA THR A 73 -6.21 -0.38 10.55
C THR A 73 -4.99 0.33 11.13
N GLU A 74 -4.08 -0.40 11.78
CA GLU A 74 -2.85 0.16 12.37
C GLU A 74 -1.83 0.66 11.32
N HIS A 75 -1.78 0.03 10.15
CA HIS A 75 -0.83 0.43 9.10
C HIS A 75 -1.33 1.66 8.36
N ILE A 76 -2.62 1.70 8.07
CA ILE A 76 -3.26 2.86 7.46
C ILE A 76 -2.99 4.10 8.33
N ARG A 77 -3.10 3.98 9.66
CA ARG A 77 -2.81 5.07 10.60
C ARG A 77 -1.37 5.59 10.53
N PHE A 78 -0.37 4.71 10.42
CA PHE A 78 1.04 5.12 10.30
C PHE A 78 1.31 5.92 9.00
N VAL A 79 0.79 5.47 7.86
CA VAL A 79 0.94 6.23 6.60
C VAL A 79 0.12 7.51 6.61
N ILE A 80 -1.04 7.53 7.26
CA ILE A 80 -1.78 8.79 7.51
C ILE A 80 -0.91 9.77 8.29
N GLU A 81 -0.22 9.34 9.35
CA GLU A 81 0.65 10.19 10.16
C GLU A 81 1.81 10.75 9.31
N GLU A 82 2.43 9.93 8.45
CA GLU A 82 3.46 10.40 7.52
C GLU A 82 2.93 11.35 6.43
N ILE A 83 1.76 11.07 5.86
CA ILE A 83 1.11 11.93 4.85
C ILE A 83 0.72 13.27 5.50
N GLY A 84 0.10 13.25 6.68
CA GLY A 84 -0.38 14.43 7.39
C GLY A 84 0.73 15.38 7.85
N MET A 85 1.97 14.89 7.97
CA MET A 85 3.16 15.73 8.21
C MET A 85 3.66 16.45 6.94
N SER A 86 3.29 15.96 5.76
CA SER A 86 3.84 16.41 4.48
C SER A 86 2.81 17.09 3.58
N CYS A 87 1.52 16.81 3.78
CA CYS A 87 0.40 17.32 2.98
C CYS A 87 -0.85 17.56 3.84
N PRO A 88 -1.76 18.45 3.41
CA PRO A 88 -3.04 18.66 4.08
C PRO A 88 -3.87 17.37 4.10
N ILE A 89 -4.64 17.16 5.18
CA ILE A 89 -5.56 16.02 5.29
C ILE A 89 -6.83 16.35 4.49
N LEU A 90 -6.92 15.79 3.29
CA LEU A 90 -7.99 16.05 2.31
C LEU A 90 -9.20 15.11 2.47
N PRO A 91 -10.38 15.45 1.93
CA PRO A 91 -11.64 14.76 2.22
C PRO A 91 -11.65 13.22 2.10
N ALA A 92 -11.10 12.58 1.06
CA ALA A 92 -11.10 11.10 1.04
C ALA A 92 -10.18 10.52 2.11
N LEU A 93 -9.04 11.15 2.37
CA LEU A 93 -8.15 10.75 3.45
C LEU A 93 -8.83 10.90 4.82
N GLN A 94 -9.60 11.98 5.04
CA GLN A 94 -10.42 12.15 6.24
C GLN A 94 -11.42 11.01 6.41
N LYS A 95 -12.11 10.61 5.33
CA LYS A 95 -13.08 9.50 5.37
C LYS A 95 -12.40 8.15 5.64
N ILE A 96 -11.22 7.90 5.08
CA ILE A 96 -10.40 6.72 5.40
C ILE A 96 -10.02 6.71 6.89
N ILE A 97 -9.51 7.82 7.43
CA ILE A 97 -9.16 7.96 8.86
C ILE A 97 -10.37 7.64 9.75
N LEU A 98 -11.52 8.22 9.43
CA LEU A 98 -12.75 8.02 10.20
C LEU A 98 -13.19 6.56 10.17
N LYS A 99 -13.15 5.90 9.00
CA LYS A 99 -13.47 4.48 8.86
C LYS A 99 -12.52 3.59 9.67
N VAL A 100 -11.22 3.87 9.60
CA VAL A 100 -10.20 3.12 10.35
C VAL A 100 -10.40 3.29 11.86
N ASN A 101 -10.60 4.53 12.32
CA ASN A 101 -10.88 4.80 13.73
C ASN A 101 -12.20 4.15 14.18
N HIS A 102 -13.25 4.20 13.35
CA HIS A 102 -14.50 3.51 13.65
C HIS A 102 -14.30 2.00 13.74
N GLN A 103 -13.61 1.38 12.78
CA GLN A 103 -13.29 -0.06 12.82
C GLN A 103 -12.50 -0.44 14.08
N PHE A 104 -11.52 0.39 14.44
CA PHE A 104 -10.72 0.22 15.65
C PHE A 104 -11.53 0.37 16.94
N LEU A 105 -12.42 1.36 17.01
CA LEU A 105 -13.21 1.67 18.21
C LEU A 105 -14.46 0.80 18.38
N THR A 106 -14.95 0.18 17.30
CA THR A 106 -16.20 -0.61 17.30
C THR A 106 -15.98 -2.11 17.19
N ASP A 107 -14.74 -2.58 17.36
CA ASP A 107 -14.43 -4.01 17.48
C ASP A 107 -14.86 -4.86 16.26
N SER A 108 -15.10 -4.22 15.12
CA SER A 108 -15.46 -4.88 13.84
C SER A 108 -14.23 -5.43 13.11
N THR A 109 -13.03 -5.09 13.57
CA THR A 109 -11.82 -5.90 13.38
C THR A 109 -11.99 -7.21 14.16
N PRO A 110 -11.61 -8.40 13.63
CA PRO A 110 -11.54 -9.59 14.46
C PRO A 110 -10.52 -9.33 15.58
N ILE A 111 -10.99 -8.94 16.77
CA ILE A 111 -10.19 -8.89 17.97
C ILE A 111 -9.91 -10.33 18.38
N ASN A 112 -8.91 -10.91 17.74
CA ASN A 112 -7.93 -11.54 18.58
C ASN A 112 -7.10 -10.39 19.13
N ASN A 113 -7.06 -10.24 20.46
CA ASN A 113 -6.16 -9.36 21.20
C ASN A 113 -4.70 -9.61 20.78
N GLN A 114 -4.32 -9.10 19.61
CA GLN A 114 -2.98 -9.24 19.07
C GLN A 114 -2.19 -8.13 19.72
N SER A 115 -1.25 -8.50 20.58
CA SER A 115 -0.29 -7.56 21.14
C SER A 115 0.40 -6.80 20.00
N ALA A 116 0.88 -5.59 20.29
CA ALA A 116 1.66 -4.79 19.34
C ALA A 116 2.80 -5.61 18.68
N SER A 117 3.38 -6.57 19.40
CA SER A 117 4.37 -7.51 18.86
C SER A 117 3.84 -8.47 17.78
N VAL A 118 2.58 -8.92 17.88
CA VAL A 118 1.95 -9.77 16.86
C VAL A 118 1.58 -8.95 15.63
N ILE A 119 1.13 -7.71 15.81
CA ILE A 119 0.88 -6.77 14.71
C ILE A 119 2.19 -6.48 13.99
N LEU A 120 3.24 -6.06 14.71
CA LEU A 120 4.58 -5.80 14.17
C LEU A 120 5.11 -7.00 13.37
N LYS A 121 4.95 -8.20 13.93
CA LYS A 121 5.33 -9.44 13.25
C LYS A 121 4.58 -9.62 11.92
N LYS A 122 3.27 -9.39 11.89
CA LYS A 122 2.48 -9.48 10.66
C LYS A 122 2.90 -8.44 9.62
N GLN A 123 3.25 -7.21 10.03
CA GLN A 123 3.77 -6.20 9.09
C GLN A 123 5.06 -6.69 8.44
N ASN A 124 5.98 -7.19 9.27
CA ASN A 124 7.27 -7.71 8.79
C ASN A 124 7.08 -8.93 7.87
N GLN A 125 6.06 -9.76 8.12
CA GLN A 125 5.73 -10.89 7.25
C GLN A 125 5.18 -10.44 5.89
N ILE A 126 4.31 -9.42 5.89
CA ILE A 126 3.78 -8.80 4.67
C ILE A 126 4.93 -8.12 3.89
N GLU A 127 5.77 -7.34 4.56
CA GLU A 127 6.92 -6.66 3.94
C GLU A 127 7.87 -7.68 3.28
N ALA A 128 8.15 -8.80 3.95
CA ALA A 128 8.95 -9.89 3.38
C ALA A 128 8.27 -10.54 2.17
N MET A 129 6.95 -10.70 2.18
CA MET A 129 6.20 -11.20 1.01
C MET A 129 6.28 -10.22 -0.17
N HIS A 130 6.13 -8.91 0.07
CA HIS A 130 6.29 -7.88 -0.96
C HIS A 130 7.71 -7.86 -1.51
N MET A 131 8.72 -8.04 -0.65
CA MET A 131 10.11 -8.19 -1.09
C MET A 131 10.22 -9.39 -2.05
N ALA A 132 9.71 -10.57 -1.69
CA ALA A 132 9.76 -11.74 -2.57
C ALA A 132 9.09 -11.46 -3.94
N LEU A 133 7.92 -10.82 -3.96
CA LEU A 133 7.24 -10.45 -5.20
C LEU A 133 8.06 -9.48 -6.06
N LYS A 134 8.70 -8.48 -5.45
CA LYS A 134 9.60 -7.55 -6.14
C LYS A 134 10.79 -8.30 -6.76
N LEU A 135 11.38 -9.27 -6.06
CA LEU A 135 12.50 -10.04 -6.61
C LEU A 135 12.08 -10.92 -7.78
N MET A 136 10.90 -11.53 -7.69
CA MET A 136 10.32 -12.27 -8.81
C MET A 136 10.07 -11.36 -10.01
N CYS A 137 9.45 -10.20 -9.80
CA CYS A 137 9.07 -9.30 -10.89
C CYS A 137 10.28 -8.56 -11.49
N TYR A 138 11.08 -7.91 -10.66
CA TYR A 138 12.15 -7.01 -11.11
C TYR A 138 13.45 -7.75 -11.41
N LEU A 139 13.84 -8.73 -10.58
CA LEU A 139 15.08 -9.49 -10.79
C LEU A 139 14.89 -10.81 -11.56
N GLY A 140 13.63 -11.23 -11.79
CA GLY A 140 13.34 -12.49 -12.47
C GLY A 140 13.68 -13.72 -11.63
N ASP A 141 13.81 -13.57 -10.31
CA ASP A 141 14.08 -14.70 -9.42
C ASP A 141 12.91 -15.70 -9.46
N SER A 142 13.22 -16.99 -9.43
CA SER A 142 12.19 -18.01 -9.17
C SER A 142 11.58 -17.80 -7.77
N GLN A 143 10.32 -18.21 -7.57
CA GLN A 143 9.62 -18.07 -6.29
C GLN A 143 10.43 -18.61 -5.11
N SER A 144 11.05 -19.78 -5.25
CA SER A 144 11.86 -20.38 -4.19
C SER A 144 13.09 -19.53 -3.84
N VAL A 145 13.77 -18.98 -4.85
CA VAL A 145 14.94 -18.10 -4.65
C VAL A 145 14.51 -16.79 -4.00
N ALA A 146 13.43 -16.17 -4.48
CA ALA A 146 12.91 -14.91 -3.96
C ALA A 146 12.47 -15.03 -2.49
N LEU A 147 11.74 -16.09 -2.14
CA LEU A 147 11.30 -16.34 -0.76
C LEU A 147 12.48 -16.60 0.18
N ASN A 148 13.51 -17.32 -0.27
CA ASN A 148 14.72 -17.52 0.51
C ASN A 148 15.44 -16.20 0.79
N LYS A 149 15.64 -15.37 -0.24
CA LYS A 149 16.25 -14.04 -0.10
C LYS A 149 15.44 -13.13 0.81
N ALA A 150 14.12 -13.08 0.66
CA ALA A 150 13.25 -12.26 1.48
C ALA A 150 13.19 -12.73 2.95
N SER A 151 13.13 -14.06 3.18
CA SER A 151 13.20 -14.66 4.52
C SER A 151 14.49 -14.28 5.24
N PHE A 152 15.60 -14.33 4.52
CA PHE A 152 16.90 -13.99 5.06
C PHE A 152 16.99 -12.48 5.35
N TRP A 153 16.63 -11.63 4.39
CA TRP A 153 16.62 -10.18 4.51
C TRP A 153 15.80 -9.69 5.71
N ILE A 154 14.57 -10.19 5.89
CA ILE A 154 13.75 -9.73 7.02
C ILE A 154 14.32 -10.18 8.36
N LYS A 155 14.93 -11.38 8.43
CA LYS A 155 15.53 -11.90 9.67
C LYS A 155 16.72 -11.07 10.13
N GLU A 156 17.46 -10.46 9.22
CA GLU A 156 18.51 -9.54 9.63
C GLU A 156 17.96 -8.25 10.23
N ILE A 157 16.87 -7.72 9.67
CA ILE A 157 16.22 -6.51 10.18
C ILE A 157 15.61 -6.76 11.56
N VAL A 158 14.92 -7.91 11.73
CA VAL A 158 14.18 -8.22 12.97
C VAL A 158 14.93 -9.11 13.96
N GLY A 159 16.13 -9.57 13.62
CA GLY A 159 16.97 -10.51 14.38
C GLY A 159 16.72 -11.99 14.04
N GLU A 160 17.80 -12.76 13.92
CA GLU A 160 17.79 -14.17 13.47
C GLU A 160 16.93 -15.12 14.33
N GLY A 161 16.71 -14.79 15.61
CA GLY A 161 15.89 -15.57 16.54
C GLY A 161 14.37 -15.40 16.35
N SER A 162 13.95 -14.53 15.44
CA SER A 162 12.55 -14.16 15.25
C SER A 162 11.77 -15.26 14.51
N ARG A 163 10.76 -15.83 15.19
CA ARG A 163 9.91 -16.91 14.64
C ARG A 163 8.85 -16.38 13.68
N GLY A 164 8.55 -17.15 12.62
CA GLY A 164 7.46 -16.87 11.67
C GLY A 164 7.88 -16.16 10.39
N PHE A 165 9.19 -16.08 10.12
CA PHE A 165 9.75 -15.57 8.86
C PHE A 165 10.38 -16.70 8.04
N SER A 166 9.90 -17.94 8.19
CA SER A 166 10.40 -19.07 7.40
C SER A 166 9.89 -19.00 5.97
N VAL A 167 10.59 -19.66 5.05
CA VAL A 167 10.20 -19.73 3.63
C VAL A 167 8.78 -20.29 3.50
N GLU A 168 8.45 -21.34 4.25
CA GLU A 168 7.12 -21.96 4.22
C GLU A 168 6.02 -21.00 4.70
N THR A 169 6.33 -20.17 5.71
CA THR A 169 5.38 -19.17 6.22
C THR A 169 5.12 -18.10 5.16
N LEU A 170 6.16 -17.62 4.50
CA LEU A 170 6.06 -16.62 3.45
C LEU A 170 5.42 -17.19 2.19
N GLU A 171 5.65 -18.46 1.87
CA GLU A 171 5.01 -19.16 0.75
C GLU A 171 3.50 -19.23 0.94
N GLY A 172 3.02 -19.65 2.12
CA GLY A 172 1.59 -19.67 2.41
C GLY A 172 0.95 -18.28 2.35
N LEU A 173 1.68 -17.22 2.78
CA LEU A 173 1.20 -15.85 2.61
C LEU A 173 1.15 -15.45 1.14
N LEU A 174 2.20 -15.77 0.39
CA LEU A 174 2.30 -15.47 -1.04
C LEU A 174 1.17 -16.14 -1.82
N GLU A 175 0.90 -17.43 -1.61
CA GLU A 175 -0.16 -18.16 -2.32
C GLU A 175 -1.54 -17.52 -2.13
N ASN A 176 -1.84 -17.07 -0.92
CA ASN A 176 -3.12 -16.43 -0.60
C ASN A 176 -3.26 -15.01 -1.19
N ASN A 177 -2.15 -14.35 -1.52
CA ASN A 177 -2.12 -12.92 -1.84
C ASN A 177 -1.57 -12.61 -3.25
N ARG A 178 -0.92 -13.57 -3.91
CA ARG A 178 -0.20 -13.40 -5.18
C ARG A 178 -1.08 -12.84 -6.28
N HIS A 179 -2.33 -13.29 -6.37
CA HIS A 179 -3.28 -12.84 -7.38
C HIS A 179 -3.62 -11.34 -7.28
N HIS A 180 -3.43 -10.75 -6.11
CA HIS A 180 -3.66 -9.32 -5.88
C HIS A 180 -2.41 -8.48 -6.15
N PHE A 181 -1.24 -8.92 -5.65
CA PHE A 181 -0.04 -8.09 -5.67
C PHE A 181 0.90 -8.32 -6.86
N LEU A 182 0.90 -9.51 -7.47
CA LEU A 182 1.78 -9.77 -8.61
C LEU A 182 1.40 -8.93 -9.85
N PRO A 183 0.10 -8.82 -10.25
CA PRO A 183 -0.29 -7.97 -11.37
C PRO A 183 0.06 -6.49 -11.14
N PHE A 184 0.01 -6.04 -9.87
CA PHE A 184 0.42 -4.69 -9.51
C PHE A 184 1.90 -4.45 -9.84
N TYR A 185 2.80 -5.33 -9.39
CA TYR A 185 4.23 -5.18 -9.65
C TYR A 185 4.59 -5.37 -11.13
N GLU A 186 3.85 -6.21 -11.85
CA GLU A 186 4.01 -6.37 -13.30
C GLU A 186 3.60 -5.10 -14.05
N ALA A 187 2.49 -4.47 -13.65
CA ALA A 187 2.05 -3.19 -14.20
C ALA A 187 2.99 -2.04 -13.84
N GLU A 188 3.47 -1.98 -12.59
CA GLU A 188 4.45 -1.00 -12.13
C GLU A 188 5.73 -1.11 -12.97
N LYS A 189 6.28 -2.32 -13.13
CA LYS A 189 7.44 -2.60 -13.96
C LYS A 189 7.21 -2.19 -15.43
N ALA A 190 6.05 -2.49 -15.99
CA ALA A 190 5.73 -2.15 -17.38
C ALA A 190 5.58 -0.63 -17.61
N ALA A 191 5.27 0.13 -16.57
CA ALA A 191 5.15 1.60 -16.63
C ALA A 191 6.50 2.33 -16.43
N MET A 192 7.53 1.64 -15.92
CA MET A 192 8.85 2.23 -15.71
C MET A 192 9.60 2.40 -17.03
N SER A 193 10.35 3.50 -17.15
CA SER A 193 11.39 3.63 -18.16
C SER A 193 12.56 2.69 -17.89
N ASP A 194 13.38 2.41 -18.91
CA ASP A 194 14.57 1.56 -18.76
C ASP A 194 15.54 2.07 -17.69
N SER A 195 15.64 3.40 -17.53
CA SER A 195 16.47 4.04 -16.51
C SER A 195 15.95 3.77 -15.10
N GLU A 196 14.65 3.99 -14.87
CA GLU A 196 14.01 3.75 -13.58
C GLU A 196 14.05 2.26 -13.21
N LEU A 197 13.81 1.38 -14.19
CA LEU A 197 13.91 -0.06 -14.00
C LEU A 197 15.33 -0.46 -13.61
N PHE A 198 16.35 0.10 -14.27
CA PHE A 198 17.75 -0.16 -13.94
C PHE A 198 18.10 0.27 -12.51
N GLU A 199 17.67 1.46 -12.10
CA GLU A 199 17.86 1.94 -10.73
C GLU A 199 17.15 1.04 -9.71
N LYS A 200 15.92 0.61 -10.01
CA LYS A 200 15.14 -0.28 -9.13
C LYS A 200 15.79 -1.66 -8.97
N VAL A 201 16.28 -2.21 -10.07
CA VAL A 201 17.04 -3.47 -10.07
C VAL A 201 18.31 -3.31 -9.21
N GLN A 202 19.07 -2.22 -9.38
CA GLN A 202 20.27 -1.97 -8.57
C GLN A 202 19.95 -1.81 -7.08
N GLU A 203 18.89 -1.08 -6.73
CA GLU A 203 18.42 -0.90 -5.36
C GLU A 203 18.12 -2.26 -4.71
N LEU A 204 17.32 -3.10 -5.37
CA LEU A 204 16.94 -4.42 -4.87
C LEU A 204 18.13 -5.37 -4.77
N SER A 205 19.05 -5.35 -5.73
CA SER A 205 20.28 -6.13 -5.65
C SER A 205 21.14 -5.71 -4.44
N ARG A 206 21.32 -4.41 -4.23
CA ARG A 206 22.09 -3.90 -3.08
C ARG A 206 21.46 -4.27 -1.74
N LEU A 207 20.13 -4.15 -1.61
CA LEU A 207 19.42 -4.49 -0.37
C LEU A 207 19.59 -5.95 0.05
N ILE A 208 19.80 -6.84 -0.92
CA ILE A 208 19.97 -8.28 -0.66
C ILE A 208 21.44 -8.65 -0.48
N ASP A 209 22.34 -8.00 -1.21
CA ASP A 209 23.77 -8.20 -1.03
C ASP A 209 24.25 -7.60 0.30
N SER A 210 23.66 -6.48 0.75
CA SER A 210 23.93 -5.92 2.07
C SER A 210 23.40 -6.79 3.20
N ALA A 211 22.49 -7.72 2.87
CA ALA A 211 21.98 -8.63 3.86
C ALA A 211 22.93 -9.84 4.07
N ARG A 212 23.66 -10.26 3.05
CA ARG A 212 24.53 -11.45 3.15
C ARG A 212 25.84 -11.19 3.89
#